data_AF-A0A353LXG3-F1
#
_entry.id   AF-A0A353LXG3-F1
#
_cell.length_a   1.000
_cell.length_b   1.000
_cell.length_c   1.000
_cell.angle_alpha   90.00
_cell.angle_beta   90.00
_cell.angle_gamma   90.00
#
_symmetry.space_group_name_H-M   'P 1'
#
loop_
_entity.id
_entity.type
_entity.pdbx_description
1 polymer ?
#
loop_
_entity_poly.entity_id
_entity_poly.type
_entity_poly.pdbx_seq_one_letter_code
_entity_poly.pdbx_strand_id
1 'polypeptide(L)'
;MIKYDKNGLVPAVIQDTQCRVLMLAYMNEEALTKTLQTGETWFYSRKRKEVWKKGAKSGNVQKVRRITADCDRDSLLITVDQHGHGACDDDTDNYVCFHNLIMSDGPGQSDLRPQREALAWLYANIEDRKRSPKAGSYTNYLMENGLDKILKAFGEEAAEVIIAGKNDGDEELVYEAGDLLYHLLVLLVYRKINLEAIWEELLGRSSLSGN
;
A
#
# COMPACT_ATOMS: atom_id res chain seq x y z
N MET A 1 -13.18 -16.29 23.07
CA MET A 1 -14.13 -15.17 23.25
C MET A 1 -13.32 -13.89 23.37
N ILE A 2 -13.76 -12.81 22.71
CA ILE A 2 -13.11 -11.48 22.75
C ILE A 2 -13.37 -10.85 24.11
N LYS A 3 -12.37 -10.14 24.64
CA LYS A 3 -12.47 -9.38 25.89
C LYS A 3 -12.70 -7.91 25.55
N TYR A 4 -13.77 -7.34 26.09
CA TYR A 4 -14.05 -5.92 26.00
C TYR A 4 -13.55 -5.23 27.28
N ASP A 5 -13.18 -3.95 27.15
CA ASP A 5 -12.84 -3.11 28.28
C ASP A 5 -14.07 -2.85 29.18
N LYS A 6 -13.87 -2.11 30.27
CA LYS A 6 -14.94 -1.70 31.20
C LYS A 6 -16.08 -0.89 30.57
N ASN A 7 -15.87 -0.35 29.38
CA ASN A 7 -16.86 0.42 28.62
C ASN A 7 -17.55 -0.44 27.53
N GLY A 8 -17.24 -1.74 27.45
CA GLY A 8 -17.77 -2.63 26.42
C GLY A 8 -17.12 -2.42 25.05
N LEU A 9 -15.87 -1.92 25.01
CA LEU A 9 -15.15 -1.61 23.79
C LEU A 9 -13.91 -2.47 23.61
N VAL A 10 -13.58 -2.79 22.36
CA VAL A 10 -12.33 -3.44 21.96
C VAL A 10 -11.62 -2.57 20.92
N PRO A 11 -10.32 -2.27 21.05
CA PRO A 11 -9.55 -1.63 19.99
C PRO A 11 -9.45 -2.55 18.77
N ALA A 12 -9.58 -1.94 17.59
CA ALA A 12 -9.43 -2.59 16.30
C ALA A 12 -8.41 -1.82 15.47
N VAL A 13 -7.26 -2.45 15.24
CA VAL A 13 -6.22 -2.00 14.30
C VAL A 13 -6.60 -2.49 12.91
N ILE A 14 -6.71 -1.56 11.97
CA ILE A 14 -7.05 -1.86 10.59
C ILE A 14 -5.77 -1.84 9.77
N GLN A 15 -5.56 -2.90 9.01
CA GLN A 15 -4.41 -3.08 8.15
C GLN A 15 -4.88 -3.45 6.74
N ASP A 16 -4.20 -2.98 5.70
CA ASP A 16 -4.48 -3.47 4.36
C ASP A 16 -3.79 -4.83 4.08
N THR A 17 -4.05 -5.39 2.90
CA THR A 17 -3.44 -6.64 2.44
C THR A 17 -1.93 -6.54 2.22
N GLN A 18 -1.37 -5.33 2.16
CA GLN A 18 0.06 -5.05 2.02
C GLN A 18 0.74 -4.82 3.39
N CYS A 19 0.06 -5.15 4.48
CA CYS A 19 0.53 -4.99 5.85
C CYS A 19 0.69 -3.53 6.33
N ARG A 20 0.11 -2.54 5.64
CA ARG A 20 0.13 -1.14 6.08
C ARG A 20 -0.97 -0.89 7.09
N VAL A 21 -0.63 -0.32 8.24
CA VAL A 21 -1.63 0.07 9.25
C VAL A 21 -2.35 1.33 8.78
N LEU A 22 -3.65 1.20 8.56
CA LEU A 22 -4.50 2.24 8.00
C LEU A 22 -5.04 3.17 9.08
N MET A 23 -5.60 2.61 10.14
CA MET A 23 -6.24 3.35 11.23
C MET A 23 -6.43 2.48 12.47
N LEU A 24 -6.71 3.13 13.60
CA LEU A 24 -7.22 2.49 14.81
C LEU A 24 -8.61 3.04 15.13
N ALA A 25 -9.54 2.13 15.42
CA ALA A 25 -10.87 2.48 15.89
C ALA A 25 -11.27 1.57 17.06
N TYR A 26 -12.46 1.79 17.61
CA TYR A 26 -13.03 0.96 18.65
C TYR A 26 -14.29 0.28 18.12
N MET A 27 -14.53 -0.95 18.56
CA MET A 27 -15.75 -1.70 18.30
C MET A 27 -16.42 -2.03 19.63
N ASN A 28 -17.73 -1.89 19.71
CA ASN A 28 -18.52 -2.60 20.72
C ASN A 28 -19.02 -3.93 20.12
N GLU A 29 -19.73 -4.73 20.91
CA GLU A 29 -20.26 -6.02 20.46
C GLU A 29 -21.17 -5.90 19.21
N GLU A 30 -21.99 -4.85 19.14
CA GLU A 30 -22.85 -4.60 17.98
C GLU A 30 -22.04 -4.31 16.71
N ALA A 31 -21.02 -3.44 16.80
CA ALA A 31 -20.16 -3.10 15.68
C ALA A 31 -19.37 -4.32 15.16
N LEU A 32 -18.83 -5.14 16.07
CA LEU A 32 -18.15 -6.38 15.69
C LEU A 32 -19.11 -7.36 15.02
N THR A 33 -20.32 -7.53 15.57
CA THR A 33 -21.35 -8.40 14.99
C THR A 33 -21.74 -7.96 13.59
N LYS A 34 -21.99 -6.66 13.38
CA LYS A 34 -22.27 -6.10 12.04
C LYS A 34 -21.11 -6.31 11.07
N THR A 35 -19.87 -6.17 11.55
CA THR A 35 -18.68 -6.41 10.73
C THR A 35 -18.61 -7.86 10.26
N LEU A 36 -18.86 -8.82 11.16
CA LEU A 36 -18.89 -10.25 10.83
C LEU A 36 -20.01 -10.59 9.85
N GLN A 37 -21.17 -9.94 9.98
CA GLN A 37 -22.34 -10.19 9.12
C GLN A 37 -22.21 -9.57 7.73
N THR A 38 -21.67 -8.35 7.64
CA THR A 38 -21.64 -7.58 6.39
C THR A 38 -20.36 -7.79 5.58
N GLY A 39 -19.28 -8.24 6.22
CA GLY A 39 -17.96 -8.30 5.58
C GLY A 39 -17.35 -6.92 5.32
N GLU A 40 -17.85 -5.87 5.97
CA GLU A 40 -17.34 -4.49 5.90
C GLU A 40 -17.09 -3.97 7.31
N THR A 41 -16.18 -3.02 7.50
CA THR A 41 -15.88 -2.54 8.86
C THR A 41 -16.95 -1.61 9.41
N TRP A 42 -17.40 -1.93 10.62
CA TRP A 42 -18.26 -1.09 11.46
C TRP A 42 -17.54 -0.73 12.74
N PHE A 43 -17.66 0.50 13.19
CA PHE A 43 -16.99 1.00 14.38
C PHE A 43 -17.97 1.65 15.34
N TYR A 44 -17.57 1.77 16.59
CA TYR A 44 -18.29 2.51 17.62
C TYR A 44 -17.63 3.87 17.84
N SER A 45 -18.39 4.94 17.64
CA SER A 45 -17.92 6.30 17.92
C SER A 45 -18.07 6.59 19.40
N ARG A 46 -16.94 6.66 20.14
CA ARG A 46 -16.95 7.01 21.57
C ARG A 46 -17.54 8.40 21.84
N LYS A 47 -17.41 9.33 20.89
CA LYS A 47 -17.94 10.70 20.98
C LYS A 47 -19.45 10.77 20.75
N ARG A 48 -19.93 10.10 19.69
CA ARG A 48 -21.35 10.12 19.29
C ARG A 48 -22.18 9.04 19.98
N LYS A 49 -21.51 8.08 20.62
CA LYS A 49 -22.09 6.90 21.27
C LYS A 49 -22.96 6.04 20.34
N GLU A 50 -22.55 5.92 19.09
CA GLU A 50 -23.28 5.22 18.04
C GLU A 50 -22.36 4.33 17.21
N VAL A 51 -22.94 3.28 16.61
CA VAL A 51 -22.29 2.43 15.63
C VAL A 51 -22.37 3.07 14.24
N TRP A 52 -21.28 3.04 13.49
CA TRP A 52 -21.19 3.62 12.15
C TRP A 52 -20.37 2.72 11.20
N LYS A 53 -20.73 2.73 9.91
CA LYS A 53 -20.02 1.99 8.85
C LYS A 53 -18.93 2.87 8.23
N LYS A 54 -17.70 2.35 8.09
CA LYS A 54 -16.61 3.08 7.44
C LYS A 54 -16.92 3.32 5.96
N GLY A 55 -16.72 4.55 5.50
CA GLY A 55 -16.99 4.93 4.12
C GLY A 55 -18.46 5.15 3.76
N ALA A 56 -19.39 5.11 4.72
CA ALA A 56 -20.82 5.31 4.44
C ALA A 56 -21.15 6.67 3.80
N LYS A 57 -20.33 7.70 4.05
CA LYS A 57 -20.47 9.02 3.44
C LYS A 57 -19.42 9.29 2.37
N SER A 58 -18.14 8.95 2.63
CA SER A 58 -17.02 9.26 1.76
C SER A 58 -16.79 8.25 0.62
N GLY A 59 -17.42 7.07 0.65
CA GLY A 59 -17.12 5.98 -0.27
C GLY A 59 -15.84 5.20 0.05
N ASN A 60 -15.11 5.61 1.08
CA ASN A 60 -13.89 4.97 1.57
C ASN A 60 -14.19 3.69 2.36
N VAL A 61 -14.72 2.68 1.67
CA VAL A 61 -15.19 1.42 2.27
C VAL A 61 -14.03 0.47 2.51
N GLN A 62 -14.10 -0.29 3.62
CA GLN A 62 -13.13 -1.32 3.97
C GLN A 62 -13.82 -2.69 3.95
N LYS A 63 -13.45 -3.56 3.01
CA LYS A 63 -13.96 -4.94 2.94
C LYS A 63 -13.07 -5.86 3.75
N VAL A 64 -13.65 -6.59 4.69
CA VAL A 64 -12.92 -7.46 5.61
C VAL A 64 -12.43 -8.71 4.87
N ARG A 65 -11.13 -8.99 5.02
CA ARG A 65 -10.49 -10.23 4.55
C ARG A 65 -10.18 -11.19 5.70
N ARG A 66 -9.74 -10.66 6.83
CA ARG A 66 -9.35 -11.45 8.01
C ARG A 66 -9.54 -10.64 9.28
N ILE A 67 -9.99 -11.28 10.34
CA ILE A 67 -10.01 -10.73 11.71
C ILE A 67 -9.20 -11.67 12.59
N THR A 68 -8.22 -11.12 13.30
CA THR A 68 -7.36 -11.85 14.23
C THR A 68 -7.41 -11.14 15.57
N ALA A 69 -7.54 -11.87 16.67
CA ALA A 69 -7.36 -11.32 18.01
C ALA A 69 -5.91 -11.51 18.46
N ASP A 70 -5.43 -10.64 19.33
CA ASP A 70 -4.13 -10.83 19.98
C ASP A 70 -4.14 -11.97 21.03
N CYS A 71 -3.01 -12.14 21.73
CA CYS A 71 -2.77 -13.33 22.55
C CYS A 71 -3.70 -13.43 23.77
N ASP A 72 -4.09 -12.30 24.38
CA ASP A 72 -5.03 -12.24 25.48
C ASP A 72 -6.46 -11.86 25.05
N ARG A 73 -6.64 -11.56 23.76
CA ARG A 73 -7.90 -11.32 23.05
C ARG A 73 -8.59 -10.02 23.44
N ASP A 74 -7.84 -9.02 23.87
CA ASP A 74 -8.35 -7.70 24.18
C ASP A 74 -8.18 -6.69 23.03
N SER A 75 -7.56 -7.10 21.93
CA SER A 75 -7.36 -6.28 20.74
C SER A 75 -7.61 -7.06 19.45
N LEU A 76 -8.08 -6.37 18.41
CA LEU A 76 -8.33 -6.94 17.08
C LEU A 76 -7.39 -6.36 16.04
N LEU A 77 -6.85 -7.22 15.18
CA LEU A 77 -6.24 -6.88 13.90
C LEU A 77 -7.19 -7.29 12.77
N ILE A 78 -7.67 -6.32 12.00
CA ILE A 78 -8.58 -6.54 10.87
C ILE A 78 -7.84 -6.20 9.58
N THR A 79 -7.56 -7.22 8.78
CA THR A 79 -7.03 -7.07 7.43
C THR A 79 -8.17 -6.78 6.46
N VAL A 80 -8.05 -5.72 5.66
CA VAL A 80 -9.11 -5.25 4.75
C VAL A 80 -8.57 -4.96 3.35
N ASP A 81 -9.46 -5.04 2.36
CA ASP A 81 -9.29 -4.31 1.10
C ASP A 81 -9.84 -2.90 1.29
N GLN A 82 -8.96 -1.90 1.25
CA GLN A 82 -9.36 -0.50 1.30
C GLN A 82 -9.78 -0.03 -0.10
N HIS A 83 -11.01 0.45 -0.21
CA HIS A 83 -11.54 1.11 -1.39
C HIS A 83 -11.63 2.63 -1.17
N GLY A 84 -11.68 3.39 -2.25
CA GLY A 84 -11.66 4.86 -2.20
C GLY A 84 -10.24 5.42 -2.12
N HIS A 85 -10.12 6.67 -1.70
CA HIS A 85 -8.83 7.40 -1.70
C HIS A 85 -7.99 7.13 -0.44
N GLY A 86 -8.56 6.52 0.60
CA GLY A 86 -7.82 6.23 1.83
C GLY A 86 -8.72 5.82 2.99
N ALA A 87 -8.09 5.47 4.11
CA ALA A 87 -8.77 5.25 5.37
C ALA A 87 -8.96 6.54 6.18
N CYS A 88 -8.09 7.55 5.99
CA CYS A 88 -8.26 8.82 6.68
C CYS A 88 -9.50 9.56 6.17
N ASP A 89 -10.17 10.28 7.07
CA ASP A 89 -11.29 11.16 6.75
C ASP A 89 -10.92 12.63 7.07
N ASP A 90 -9.62 12.97 6.99
CA ASP A 90 -9.12 14.34 7.14
C ASP A 90 -9.22 15.14 5.82
N ASP A 91 -9.08 16.46 5.91
CA ASP A 91 -9.17 17.36 4.75
C ASP A 91 -7.88 17.39 3.92
N THR A 92 -6.91 16.51 4.21
CA THR A 92 -5.56 16.50 3.62
C THR A 92 -5.30 15.32 2.69
N ASP A 93 -6.36 14.59 2.30
CA ASP A 93 -6.30 13.45 1.38
C ASP A 93 -5.28 12.35 1.80
N ASN A 94 -5.02 12.21 3.11
CA ASN A 94 -4.08 11.20 3.59
C ASN A 94 -4.65 9.78 3.42
N TYR A 95 -3.82 8.87 2.93
CA TYR A 95 -4.24 7.47 2.76
C TYR A 95 -4.45 6.74 4.10
N VAL A 96 -3.63 7.05 5.12
CA VAL A 96 -3.66 6.45 6.46
C VAL A 96 -3.80 7.51 7.54
N CYS A 97 -4.36 7.16 8.70
CA CYS A 97 -4.50 8.10 9.82
C CYS A 97 -3.18 8.36 10.57
N PHE A 98 -2.18 7.49 10.44
CA PHE A 98 -0.90 7.58 11.16
C PHE A 98 0.14 8.41 10.38
N HIS A 99 -0.19 9.67 10.07
CA HIS A 99 0.65 10.55 9.23
C HIS A 99 1.36 11.69 10.01
N ASN A 100 1.10 11.83 11.31
CA ASN A 100 1.71 12.86 12.17
C ASN A 100 2.87 12.26 12.98
N LEU A 101 4.11 12.46 12.54
CA LEU A 101 5.32 11.99 13.26
C LEU A 101 5.54 12.80 14.55
N ILE A 102 5.71 12.10 15.68
CA ILE A 102 5.99 12.70 17.00
C ILE A 102 7.46 12.55 17.39
N MET A 103 8.06 11.39 17.12
CA MET A 103 9.45 11.07 17.45
C MET A 103 9.95 10.00 16.49
N SER A 104 11.21 10.10 16.06
CA SER A 104 11.92 9.06 15.31
C SER A 104 13.35 9.00 15.84
N ASP A 105 13.79 7.81 16.24
CA ASP A 105 15.21 7.46 16.41
C ASP A 105 15.79 6.82 15.12
N GLY A 106 14.96 6.67 14.09
CA GLY A 106 15.28 6.32 12.72
C GLY A 106 15.12 7.51 11.77
N PRO A 107 14.99 7.27 10.45
CA PRO A 107 14.91 8.38 9.50
C PRO A 107 13.55 9.12 9.62
N GLY A 108 13.47 10.33 9.07
CA GLY A 108 12.45 11.36 9.36
C GLY A 108 11.04 11.13 8.76
N GLN A 109 10.24 12.20 8.72
CA GLN A 109 8.83 12.17 8.29
C GLN A 109 8.66 11.77 6.80
N SER A 110 9.71 11.90 5.99
CA SER A 110 9.84 11.38 4.63
C SER A 110 9.84 9.85 4.55
N ASP A 111 10.16 9.16 5.64
CA ASP A 111 10.33 7.71 5.73
C ASP A 111 9.04 6.99 6.14
N LEU A 112 8.01 7.76 6.50
CA LEU A 112 6.61 7.32 6.52
C LEU A 112 5.99 7.28 5.12
N ARG A 113 6.69 7.77 4.09
CA ARG A 113 6.39 7.35 2.71
C ARG A 113 6.76 5.88 2.60
N PRO A 114 5.98 5.07 1.87
CA PRO A 114 6.27 3.66 1.72
C PRO A 114 7.65 3.43 1.08
N GLN A 115 8.72 3.31 1.87
CA GLN A 115 10.06 3.05 1.34
C GLN A 115 10.23 1.57 0.97
N ARG A 116 9.60 0.68 1.74
CA ARG A 116 9.55 -0.75 1.42
C ARG A 116 8.53 -1.07 0.34
N GLU A 117 7.56 -0.19 0.13
CA GLU A 117 6.46 -0.34 -0.83
C GLU A 117 6.57 0.66 -2.00
N ALA A 118 7.72 1.33 -2.17
CA ALA A 118 7.96 2.31 -3.22
C ALA A 118 7.65 1.71 -4.60
N LEU A 119 8.11 0.47 -4.84
CA LEU A 119 7.83 -0.27 -6.08
C LEU A 119 6.34 -0.62 -6.23
N ALA A 120 5.66 -0.99 -5.14
CA ALA A 120 4.23 -1.31 -5.18
C ALA A 120 3.38 -0.07 -5.45
N TRP A 121 3.72 1.07 -4.84
CA TRP A 121 3.04 2.34 -5.08
C TRP A 121 3.30 2.87 -6.49
N LEU A 122 4.54 2.78 -6.96
CA LEU A 122 4.90 3.16 -8.32
C LEU A 122 4.19 2.28 -9.35
N TYR A 123 4.13 0.97 -9.13
CA TYR A 123 3.38 0.04 -9.97
C TYR A 123 1.87 0.40 -10.01
N ALA A 124 1.25 0.59 -8.84
CA ALA A 124 -0.18 0.96 -8.75
C ALA A 124 -0.47 2.30 -9.45
N ASN A 125 0.44 3.28 -9.34
CA ASN A 125 0.32 4.54 -10.07
C ASN A 125 0.43 4.35 -11.57
N ILE A 126 1.35 3.51 -12.06
CA ILE A 126 1.49 3.20 -13.49
C ILE A 126 0.22 2.51 -14.01
N GLU A 127 -0.36 1.58 -13.24
CA GLU A 127 -1.66 0.97 -13.57
C GLU A 127 -2.80 2.00 -13.60
N ASP A 128 -2.84 2.91 -12.63
CA ASP A 128 -3.80 4.00 -12.63
C ASP A 128 -3.64 4.91 -13.86
N ARG A 129 -2.42 5.29 -14.23
CA ARG A 129 -2.16 6.07 -15.46
C ARG A 129 -2.63 5.35 -16.73
N LYS A 130 -2.57 4.03 -16.76
CA LYS A 130 -3.09 3.24 -17.89
C LYS A 130 -4.63 3.23 -17.94
N ARG A 131 -5.30 3.19 -16.78
CA ARG A 131 -6.78 3.23 -16.67
C ARG A 131 -7.35 4.63 -16.83
N SER A 132 -6.65 5.63 -16.32
CA SER A 132 -7.02 7.03 -16.22
C SER A 132 -5.90 7.89 -16.86
N PRO A 133 -5.85 7.97 -18.20
CA PRO A 133 -4.78 8.68 -18.90
C PRO A 133 -4.73 10.17 -18.52
N LYS A 134 -3.52 10.69 -18.31
CA LYS A 134 -3.28 12.12 -18.12
C LYS A 134 -2.43 12.64 -19.26
N ALA A 135 -2.98 13.58 -20.03
CA ALA A 135 -2.26 14.25 -21.10
C ALA A 135 -0.94 14.87 -20.59
N GLY A 136 0.16 14.64 -21.31
CA GLY A 136 1.50 15.11 -20.94
C GLY A 136 2.24 14.28 -19.89
N SER A 137 1.66 13.17 -19.42
CA SER A 137 2.36 12.23 -18.53
C SER A 137 3.38 11.39 -19.31
N TYR A 138 4.60 11.28 -18.79
CA TYR A 138 5.65 10.44 -19.38
C TYR A 138 5.22 8.96 -19.47
N THR A 139 4.56 8.43 -18.44
CA THR A 139 4.00 7.07 -18.46
C THR A 139 3.02 6.88 -19.62
N ASN A 140 2.14 7.87 -19.88
CA ASN A 140 1.18 7.77 -20.97
C ASN A 140 1.88 7.87 -22.33
N TYR A 141 2.87 8.74 -22.48
CA TYR A 141 3.72 8.80 -23.67
C TYR A 141 4.35 7.45 -23.99
N LEU A 142 4.96 6.77 -23.00
CA LEU A 142 5.54 5.43 -23.20
C LEU A 142 4.49 4.40 -23.64
N MET A 143 3.33 4.37 -22.97
CA MET A 143 2.25 3.43 -23.25
C MET A 143 1.63 3.64 -24.65
N GLU A 144 1.47 4.90 -25.07
CA GLU A 144 0.92 5.30 -26.38
C GLU A 144 1.86 4.95 -27.53
N ASN A 145 3.18 5.03 -27.31
CA ASN A 145 4.20 4.66 -28.30
C ASN A 145 4.50 3.16 -28.34
N GLY A 146 3.84 2.36 -27.49
CA GLY A 146 3.84 0.91 -27.57
C GLY A 146 5.10 0.21 -27.05
N LEU A 147 5.11 -1.12 -27.22
CA LEU A 147 6.10 -2.00 -26.62
C LEU A 147 7.55 -1.65 -27.00
N ASP A 148 7.81 -1.35 -28.27
CA ASP A 148 9.17 -1.11 -28.76
C ASP A 148 9.79 0.14 -28.12
N LYS A 149 9.00 1.19 -27.88
CA LYS A 149 9.46 2.38 -27.17
C LYS A 149 9.80 2.08 -25.72
N ILE A 150 8.97 1.29 -25.03
CA ILE A 150 9.19 0.86 -23.65
C ILE A 150 10.47 0.02 -23.53
N LEU A 151 10.64 -0.97 -24.43
CA LEU A 151 11.84 -1.84 -24.43
C LEU A 151 13.11 -1.07 -24.77
N LYS A 152 13.03 -0.10 -25.71
CA LYS A 152 14.17 0.76 -26.02
C LYS A 152 14.60 1.57 -24.80
N ALA A 153 13.66 2.21 -24.10
CA ALA A 153 13.95 2.97 -22.90
C ALA A 153 14.54 2.07 -21.81
N PHE A 154 13.92 0.93 -21.51
CA PHE A 154 14.47 -0.05 -20.56
C PHE A 154 15.92 -0.48 -20.90
N GLY A 155 16.23 -0.69 -22.18
CA GLY A 155 17.57 -1.06 -22.61
C GLY A 155 18.60 0.06 -22.49
N GLU A 156 18.17 1.33 -22.64
CA GLU A 156 18.98 2.53 -22.45
C GLU A 156 19.43 2.64 -20.99
N GLU A 157 18.47 2.64 -20.05
CA GLU A 157 18.75 2.68 -18.61
C GLU A 157 19.61 1.49 -18.14
N ALA A 158 19.40 0.31 -18.73
CA ALA A 158 20.22 -0.86 -18.39
C ALA A 158 21.70 -0.67 -18.78
N ALA A 159 21.96 -0.01 -19.90
CA ALA A 159 23.32 0.35 -20.31
C ALA A 159 23.89 1.46 -19.43
N GLU A 160 23.08 2.44 -19.04
CA GLU A 160 23.47 3.54 -18.16
C GLU A 160 23.82 3.05 -16.74
N VAL A 161 23.05 2.11 -16.17
CA VAL A 161 23.41 1.43 -14.90
C VAL A 161 24.77 0.73 -15.00
N ILE A 162 25.07 0.07 -16.12
CA ILE A 162 26.38 -0.60 -16.33
C ILE A 162 27.50 0.45 -16.37
N ILE A 163 27.28 1.59 -17.02
CA ILE A 163 28.26 2.67 -17.12
C ILE A 163 28.47 3.31 -15.75
N ALA A 164 27.39 3.69 -15.07
CA ALA A 164 27.40 4.29 -13.74
C ALA A 164 28.07 3.38 -12.71
N GLY A 165 27.79 2.07 -12.75
CA GLY A 165 28.44 1.09 -11.88
C GLY A 165 29.94 0.90 -12.13
N LYS A 166 30.48 1.42 -13.24
CA LYS A 166 31.93 1.46 -13.51
C LYS A 166 32.58 2.79 -13.14
N ASN A 167 31.80 3.87 -13.00
CA ASN A 167 32.30 5.20 -12.68
C ASN A 167 32.47 5.36 -11.15
N ASP A 168 33.20 6.40 -10.75
CA ASP A 168 33.31 6.77 -9.34
C ASP A 168 32.09 7.63 -8.93
N GLY A 169 31.38 7.21 -7.88
CA GLY A 169 30.27 7.96 -7.29
C GLY A 169 28.93 7.20 -7.33
N ASP A 170 28.29 7.10 -6.18
CA ASP A 170 27.06 6.30 -6.03
C ASP A 170 25.80 7.03 -6.52
N GLU A 171 25.84 8.35 -6.70
CA GLU A 171 24.66 9.15 -7.06
C GLU A 171 24.12 8.80 -8.45
N GLU A 172 25.00 8.70 -9.45
CA GLU A 172 24.64 8.32 -10.83
C GLU A 172 24.08 6.89 -10.84
N LEU A 173 24.74 5.95 -10.15
CA LEU A 173 24.27 4.56 -10.08
C LEU A 173 22.88 4.44 -9.44
N VAL A 174 22.62 5.19 -8.36
CA VAL A 174 21.31 5.20 -7.70
C VAL A 174 20.23 5.79 -8.62
N TYR A 175 20.55 6.84 -9.36
CA TYR A 175 19.63 7.47 -10.32
C TYR A 175 19.26 6.49 -11.44
N GLU A 176 20.25 5.94 -12.13
CA GLU A 176 20.04 5.01 -13.26
C GLU A 176 19.35 3.72 -12.82
N ALA A 177 19.66 3.21 -11.62
CA ALA A 177 18.98 2.05 -11.08
C ALA A 177 17.49 2.35 -10.81
N GLY A 178 17.17 3.58 -10.41
CA GLY A 178 15.79 4.04 -10.24
C GLY A 178 15.02 4.06 -11.55
N ASP A 179 15.59 4.63 -12.61
CA ASP A 179 14.95 4.71 -13.93
C ASP A 179 14.82 3.33 -14.58
N LEU A 180 15.81 2.45 -14.44
CA LEU A 180 15.73 1.05 -14.85
C LEU A 180 14.55 0.33 -14.19
N LEU A 181 14.40 0.48 -12.87
CA LEU A 181 13.28 -0.13 -12.12
C LEU A 181 11.94 0.44 -12.57
N TYR A 182 11.84 1.76 -12.78
CA TYR A 182 10.62 2.40 -13.29
C TYR A 182 10.22 1.84 -14.67
N HIS A 183 11.16 1.74 -15.61
CA HIS A 183 10.91 1.21 -16.94
C HIS A 183 10.57 -0.28 -16.95
N LEU A 184 11.14 -1.06 -16.03
CA LEU A 184 10.71 -2.44 -15.80
C LEU A 184 9.25 -2.50 -15.34
N LEU A 185 8.82 -1.67 -14.38
CA LEU A 185 7.43 -1.64 -13.92
C LEU A 185 6.46 -1.21 -15.04
N VAL A 186 6.83 -0.22 -15.85
CA VAL A 186 6.06 0.18 -17.05
C VAL A 186 5.87 -1.00 -18.00
N LEU A 187 6.93 -1.75 -18.27
CA LEU A 187 6.88 -2.96 -19.10
C LEU A 187 5.93 -4.02 -18.51
N LEU A 188 6.02 -4.29 -17.21
CA LEU A 188 5.16 -5.26 -16.53
C LEU A 188 3.67 -4.87 -16.64
N VAL A 189 3.34 -3.61 -16.33
CA VAL A 189 1.97 -3.09 -16.46
C VAL A 189 1.49 -3.12 -17.91
N TYR A 190 2.33 -2.77 -18.88
CA TYR A 190 2.00 -2.86 -20.30
C TYR A 190 1.61 -4.30 -20.67
N ARG A 191 2.41 -5.27 -20.23
CA ARG A 191 2.23 -6.72 -20.45
C ARG A 191 1.18 -7.38 -19.55
N LYS A 192 0.58 -6.64 -18.61
CA LYS A 192 -0.41 -7.12 -17.63
C LYS A 192 0.14 -8.19 -16.69
N ILE A 193 1.40 -8.06 -16.28
CA ILE A 193 2.04 -8.95 -15.32
C ILE A 193 1.97 -8.30 -13.94
N ASN A 194 1.33 -8.98 -12.99
CA ASN A 194 1.21 -8.51 -11.61
C ASN A 194 2.57 -8.57 -10.90
N LEU A 195 2.86 -7.54 -10.11
CA LEU A 195 4.06 -7.45 -9.28
C LEU A 195 4.19 -8.62 -8.29
N GLU A 196 3.07 -9.21 -7.85
CA GLU A 196 3.06 -10.41 -7.00
C GLU A 196 3.80 -11.59 -7.66
N ALA A 197 3.67 -11.77 -8.98
CA ALA A 197 4.38 -12.83 -9.70
C ALA A 197 5.91 -12.63 -9.68
N ILE A 198 6.38 -11.38 -9.64
CA ILE A 198 7.80 -11.05 -9.50
C ILE A 198 8.28 -11.36 -8.07
N TRP A 199 7.45 -11.07 -7.06
CA TRP A 199 7.76 -11.40 -5.66
C TRP A 199 7.87 -12.90 -5.43
N GLU A 200 6.94 -13.69 -5.98
CA GLU A 200 7.01 -15.15 -5.92
C GLU A 200 8.32 -15.68 -6.51
N GLU A 201 8.71 -15.18 -7.69
CA GLU A 201 9.96 -15.55 -8.36
C GLU A 201 11.20 -15.17 -7.52
N LEU A 202 11.25 -13.95 -6.97
CA LEU A 202 12.38 -13.51 -6.14
C LEU A 202 12.47 -14.27 -4.82
N LEU A 203 11.34 -14.58 -4.19
CA LEU A 203 11.28 -15.43 -2.99
C LEU A 203 11.73 -16.86 -3.29
N GLY A 204 11.42 -17.38 -4.49
CA GLY A 204 11.96 -18.66 -4.94
C GLY A 204 13.49 -18.67 -4.95
N ARG A 205 14.12 -17.57 -5.37
CA ARG A 205 15.59 -17.44 -5.42
C ARG A 205 16.26 -17.33 -4.05
N SER A 206 15.58 -16.74 -3.06
CA SER A 206 16.12 -16.66 -1.70
C SER A 206 16.13 -18.01 -0.97
N SER A 207 15.31 -18.97 -1.40
CA SER A 207 15.32 -20.34 -0.90
C SER A 207 16.39 -21.25 -1.52
N LEU A 208 17.05 -20.79 -2.59
CA LEU A 208 18.07 -21.55 -3.34
C LEU A 208 19.52 -21.24 -2.90
N SER A 209 19.74 -20.31 -1.96
CA SER A 209 21.07 -19.93 -1.49
C SER A 209 21.71 -20.89 -0.48
N GLY A 210 21.24 -22.15 -0.44
CA GLY A 210 21.87 -23.25 0.28
C GLY A 210 21.99 -24.49 -0.61
N ASN A 211 23.05 -24.54 -1.41
CA ASN A 211 23.73 -25.74 -1.91
C ASN A 211 25.10 -25.37 -2.49
#